data_AF-A0A1I0EGT6-F1
#
_entry.id   AF-A0A1I0EGT6-F1
#
_cell.length_a   1.000
_cell.length_b   1.000
_cell.length_c   1.000
_cell.angle_alpha   90.00
_cell.angle_beta   90.00
_cell.angle_gamma   90.00
#
_symmetry.space_group_name_H-M   'P 1'
#
loop_
_entity.id
_entity.type
_entity.pdbx_description
1 polymer ?
#
loop_
_entity_poly.entity_id
_entity_poly.type
_entity_poly.pdbx_seq_one_letter_code
_entity_poly.pdbx_strand_id
1 'polypeptide(L)'
;MMNEYGYMPGIYPGIVNSYNQERRTCRIEIPGLTDGGDVLPEAEIKYSIGDKSREGEFTTEIEILPGDTVWIEFIGGDSRYPVITGYRNPQAGNSIDWRRWHHKNIEAIADILINHLAGNDIRQKAGDDLQCQAGSNTFIMSGGNFNTQTGNRTEIKSNNRILIWSLNSQIVLKSATGLLII
;
A
#
# COMPACT_ATOMS: atom_id res chain seq x y z
N MET A 1 -27.36 27.00 18.85
CA MET A 1 -28.40 26.19 19.51
C MET A 1 -27.71 25.04 20.21
N MET A 2 -27.97 24.84 21.50
CA MET A 2 -27.41 23.76 22.29
C MET A 2 -28.16 22.47 21.92
N ASN A 3 -27.44 21.43 21.51
CA ASN A 3 -28.02 20.15 21.10
C ASN A 3 -28.80 19.54 22.28
N GLU A 4 -30.10 19.25 22.11
CA GLU A 4 -30.95 18.63 23.15
C GLU A 4 -30.49 17.20 23.50
N TYR A 5 -29.67 16.58 22.63
CA TYR A 5 -29.12 15.23 22.79
C TYR A 5 -27.82 15.17 23.62
N GLY A 6 -27.42 16.28 24.25
CA GLY A 6 -26.14 16.39 24.94
C GLY A 6 -25.00 16.70 23.98
N TYR A 7 -24.02 17.45 24.46
CA TYR A 7 -22.81 17.78 23.71
C TYR A 7 -21.72 16.78 24.12
N MET A 8 -21.20 16.02 23.15
CA MET A 8 -20.12 15.05 23.35
C MET A 8 -18.80 15.59 22.79
N PRO A 9 -18.09 16.48 23.51
CA PRO A 9 -16.78 16.94 23.10
C PRO A 9 -15.73 15.84 23.27
N GLY A 10 -14.62 15.96 22.54
CA GLY A 10 -13.45 15.10 22.69
C GLY A 10 -13.42 13.90 21.76
N ILE A 11 -12.50 12.98 22.05
CA ILE A 11 -12.16 11.84 21.22
C ILE A 11 -12.46 10.56 22.01
N TYR A 12 -13.17 9.63 21.39
CA TYR A 12 -13.66 8.39 22.00
C TYR A 12 -13.01 7.17 21.34
N PRO A 13 -12.64 6.13 22.10
CA PRO A 13 -12.15 4.90 21.51
C PRO A 13 -13.30 4.16 20.81
N GLY A 14 -13.05 3.67 19.60
CA GLY A 14 -13.99 2.83 18.86
C GLY A 14 -13.32 1.59 18.29
N ILE A 15 -14.15 0.62 17.90
CA ILE A 15 -13.78 -0.60 17.19
C ILE A 15 -14.65 -0.70 15.93
N VAL A 16 -14.02 -0.92 14.78
CA VAL A 16 -14.74 -1.11 13.52
C VAL A 16 -15.38 -2.50 13.54
N ASN A 17 -16.71 -2.56 13.42
CA ASN A 17 -17.44 -3.82 13.28
C ASN A 17 -17.55 -4.25 11.81
N SER A 18 -17.86 -3.30 10.93
CA SER A 18 -17.96 -3.56 9.48
C SER A 18 -17.67 -2.32 8.67
N TYR A 19 -17.12 -2.49 7.47
CA TYR A 19 -16.85 -1.43 6.52
C TYR A 19 -17.72 -1.61 5.26
N ASN A 20 -18.42 -0.55 4.85
CA ASN A 20 -19.13 -0.48 3.58
C ASN A 20 -18.28 0.29 2.56
N GLN A 21 -17.64 -0.46 1.65
CA GLN A 21 -16.71 0.08 0.66
C GLN A 21 -17.36 1.04 -0.35
N GLU A 22 -18.60 0.76 -0.75
CA GLU A 22 -19.34 1.61 -1.71
C GLU A 22 -19.66 2.98 -1.12
N ARG A 23 -20.06 3.01 0.16
CA ARG A 23 -20.42 4.24 0.87
C ARG A 23 -19.25 4.91 1.58
N ARG A 24 -18.14 4.19 1.75
CA ARG A 24 -16.96 4.59 2.54
C ARG A 24 -17.34 4.97 3.98
N THR A 25 -18.19 4.15 4.59
CA THR A 25 -18.66 4.30 5.97
C THR A 25 -18.43 3.03 6.78
N CYS A 26 -18.35 3.17 8.10
CA CYS A 26 -18.14 2.05 9.00
C CYS A 26 -19.24 1.95 10.05
N ARG A 27 -19.56 0.74 10.49
CA ARG A 27 -20.33 0.52 11.72
C ARG A 27 -19.35 0.40 12.88
N ILE A 28 -19.53 1.22 13.91
CA ILE A 28 -18.55 1.37 14.99
C ILE A 28 -19.15 0.98 16.33
N GLU A 29 -18.44 0.14 17.06
CA GLU A 29 -18.67 -0.07 18.50
C GLU A 29 -17.89 0.97 19.29
N ILE A 30 -18.54 1.65 20.23
CA ILE A 30 -17.94 2.60 21.18
C ILE A 30 -18.17 2.05 22.59
N PRO A 31 -17.16 1.43 23.22
CA PRO A 31 -17.30 0.78 24.51
C PRO A 31 -17.93 1.69 25.57
N GLY A 32 -18.95 1.19 26.26
CA GLY A 32 -19.72 1.92 27.27
C GLY A 32 -20.79 2.85 26.71
N LEU A 33 -20.85 3.10 25.40
CA LEU A 33 -21.87 3.94 24.76
C LEU A 33 -22.80 3.14 23.85
N THR A 34 -22.29 2.12 23.16
CA THR A 34 -23.08 1.28 22.24
C THR A 34 -23.39 -0.11 22.80
N ASP A 35 -23.02 -0.37 24.06
CA ASP A 35 -23.20 -1.67 24.71
C ASP A 35 -24.68 -2.07 24.75
N GLY A 36 -25.01 -3.24 24.21
CA GLY A 36 -26.38 -3.75 24.17
C GLY A 36 -27.29 -3.14 23.10
N GLY A 37 -26.74 -2.34 22.16
CA GLY A 37 -27.49 -1.81 21.02
C GLY A 37 -27.62 -2.84 19.87
N ASP A 38 -28.82 -2.96 19.30
CA ASP A 38 -29.08 -3.86 18.16
C ASP A 38 -28.43 -3.39 16.84
N VAL A 39 -28.23 -2.07 16.70
CA VAL A 39 -27.65 -1.45 15.50
C VAL A 39 -26.57 -0.46 15.92
N LEU A 40 -25.34 -0.72 15.48
CA LEU A 40 -24.21 0.16 15.72
C LEU A 40 -24.30 1.44 14.86
N PRO A 41 -23.84 2.59 15.37
CA PRO A 41 -23.83 3.85 14.61
C PRO A 41 -22.98 3.74 13.33
N GLU A 42 -23.44 4.41 12.27
CA GLU A 42 -22.68 4.57 11.04
C GLU A 42 -21.78 5.79 11.15
N ALA A 43 -20.47 5.60 11.05
CA ALA A 43 -19.48 6.66 11.08
C ALA A 43 -18.95 6.97 9.68
N GLU A 44 -18.74 8.26 9.42
CA GLU A 44 -17.95 8.71 8.28
C GLU A 44 -16.45 8.54 8.53
N ILE A 45 -15.66 8.56 7.45
CA ILE A 45 -14.20 8.47 7.50
C ILE A 45 -13.61 9.84 7.22
N LYS A 46 -12.82 10.37 8.16
CA LYS A 46 -12.07 11.60 7.94
C LYS A 46 -10.82 11.32 7.13
N TYR A 47 -10.88 11.62 5.84
CA TYR A 47 -9.72 11.53 4.96
C TYR A 47 -8.66 12.56 5.33
N SER A 48 -7.39 12.15 5.25
CA SER A 48 -6.28 13.08 5.40
C SER A 48 -6.24 14.06 4.23
N ILE A 49 -5.79 15.29 4.47
CA ILE A 49 -5.55 16.25 3.39
C ILE A 49 -4.51 15.64 2.44
N GLY A 50 -4.86 15.55 1.15
CA GLY A 50 -4.04 14.90 0.12
C GLY A 50 -4.63 13.58 -0.37
N ASP A 51 -5.36 12.86 0.49
CA ASP A 51 -6.11 11.68 0.11
C ASP A 51 -7.45 12.11 -0.52
N LYS A 52 -7.54 12.04 -1.85
CA LYS A 52 -8.74 12.47 -2.57
C LYS A 52 -9.89 11.48 -2.38
N SER A 53 -10.86 11.84 -1.54
CA SER A 53 -12.07 11.03 -1.31
C SER A 53 -13.15 11.26 -2.36
N ARG A 54 -13.21 12.44 -2.97
CA ARG A 54 -14.28 12.81 -3.91
C ARG A 54 -13.93 12.41 -5.34
N GLU A 55 -14.96 12.02 -6.09
CA GLU A 55 -14.90 11.62 -7.51
C GLU A 55 -13.90 12.42 -8.35
N GLY A 56 -13.22 11.73 -9.27
CA GLY A 56 -12.28 12.31 -10.22
C GLY A 56 -11.08 11.42 -10.48
N GLU A 57 -10.06 11.99 -11.12
CA GLU A 57 -8.78 11.32 -11.33
C GLU A 57 -8.01 11.25 -10.01
N PHE A 58 -7.48 10.07 -9.69
CA PHE A 58 -6.69 9.77 -8.49
C PHE A 58 -7.49 9.70 -7.18
N THR A 59 -8.77 9.30 -7.22
CA THR A 59 -9.50 8.97 -5.99
C THR A 59 -8.79 7.87 -5.23
N THR A 60 -8.66 8.02 -3.91
CA THR A 60 -8.06 6.99 -3.05
C THR A 60 -9.09 6.39 -2.12
N GLU A 61 -8.97 5.08 -1.95
CA GLU A 61 -9.58 4.36 -0.85
C GLU A 61 -8.56 4.20 0.27
N ILE A 62 -9.00 4.32 1.51
CA ILE A 62 -8.21 3.92 2.69
C ILE A 62 -8.80 2.59 3.15
N GLU A 63 -7.99 1.53 3.17
CA GLU A 63 -8.44 0.24 3.69
C GLU A 63 -8.80 0.40 5.17
N ILE A 64 -10.00 -0.06 5.53
CA ILE A 64 -10.46 -0.26 6.90
C ILE A 64 -11.02 -1.67 7.02
N LEU A 65 -10.60 -2.39 8.06
CA LEU A 65 -10.98 -3.77 8.30
C LEU A 65 -11.78 -3.92 9.60
N PRO A 66 -12.70 -4.90 9.67
CA PRO A 66 -13.31 -5.30 10.94
C PRO A 66 -12.26 -5.62 12.00
N GLY A 67 -12.48 -5.13 13.21
CA GLY A 67 -11.58 -5.25 14.35
C GLY A 67 -10.59 -4.09 14.51
N ASP A 68 -10.47 -3.20 13.52
CA ASP A 68 -9.57 -2.06 13.64
C ASP A 68 -9.96 -1.14 14.79
N THR A 69 -8.98 -0.78 15.62
CA THR A 69 -9.18 0.18 16.70
C THR A 69 -9.00 1.60 16.19
N VAL A 70 -9.97 2.46 16.44
CA VAL A 70 -10.02 3.82 15.89
C VAL A 70 -10.32 4.86 16.96
N TRP A 71 -10.06 6.12 16.62
CA TRP A 71 -10.52 7.28 17.36
C TRP A 71 -11.75 7.87 16.69
N ILE A 72 -12.76 8.18 17.50
CA ILE A 72 -14.05 8.73 17.06
C ILE A 72 -14.23 10.13 17.63
N GLU A 73 -14.59 11.07 16.77
CA GLU A 73 -15.15 12.37 17.15
C GLU A 73 -16.60 12.46 16.67
N PHE A 74 -17.32 13.47 17.13
CA PHE A 74 -18.69 13.74 16.74
C PHE A 74 -18.79 15.11 16.08
N ILE A 75 -19.45 15.22 14.92
CA ILE A 75 -19.57 16.49 14.19
C ILE A 75 -20.32 17.50 15.07
N GLY A 76 -19.63 18.57 15.46
CA GLY A 76 -20.19 19.56 16.39
C GLY A 76 -20.55 19.01 17.77
N GLY A 77 -20.00 17.86 18.16
CA GLY A 77 -20.32 17.15 19.40
C GLY A 77 -21.68 16.44 19.40
N ASP A 78 -22.33 16.28 18.24
CA ASP A 78 -23.61 15.57 18.10
C ASP A 78 -23.38 14.06 17.93
N SER A 79 -23.80 13.27 18.93
CA SER A 79 -23.57 11.82 19.01
C SER A 79 -24.13 11.02 17.83
N ARG A 80 -25.07 11.60 17.09
CA ARG A 80 -25.69 10.98 15.90
C ARG A 80 -24.79 10.99 14.67
N TYR A 81 -23.73 11.80 14.67
CA TYR A 81 -22.83 11.98 13.53
C TYR A 81 -21.38 11.66 13.91
N PRO A 82 -21.04 10.38 14.17
CA PRO A 82 -19.67 9.98 14.47
C PRO A 82 -18.79 10.03 13.22
N VAL A 83 -17.51 10.33 13.45
CA VAL A 83 -16.48 10.39 12.41
C VAL A 83 -15.23 9.72 12.94
N ILE A 84 -14.70 8.76 12.17
CA ILE A 84 -13.39 8.16 12.41
C ILE A 84 -12.32 9.20 12.05
N THR A 85 -11.48 9.55 13.00
CA THR A 85 -10.43 10.56 12.80
C THR A 85 -9.04 9.96 12.58
N GLY A 86 -8.86 8.68 12.91
CA GLY A 86 -7.65 7.95 12.66
C GLY A 86 -7.60 6.61 13.41
N TYR A 87 -6.57 5.83 13.11
CA TYR A 87 -6.29 4.60 13.83
C TYR A 87 -5.77 4.89 15.24
N ARG A 88 -6.25 4.10 16.19
CA ARG A 88 -5.75 4.09 17.56
C ARG A 88 -4.59 3.12 17.67
N ASN A 89 -3.56 3.49 18.40
CA ASN A 89 -2.39 2.65 18.60
C ASN A 89 -2.75 1.39 19.40
N PRO A 90 -2.32 0.20 18.97
CA PRO A 90 -2.36 -0.96 19.84
C PRO A 90 -1.38 -0.77 21.00
N GLN A 91 -1.75 -1.23 22.19
CA GLN A 91 -0.91 -1.12 23.39
C GLN A 91 0.12 -2.26 23.50
N ALA A 92 0.03 -3.26 22.61
CA ALA A 92 0.92 -4.40 22.53
C ALA A 92 1.01 -4.92 21.08
N GLY A 93 2.10 -5.60 20.73
CA GLY A 93 2.28 -6.17 19.39
C GLY A 93 2.53 -5.14 18.28
N ASN A 94 2.94 -3.92 18.64
CA ASN A 94 3.28 -2.88 17.67
C ASN A 94 4.41 -3.32 16.75
N SER A 95 4.30 -2.99 15.47
CA SER A 95 5.41 -3.11 14.53
C SER A 95 6.47 -2.04 14.84
N ILE A 96 7.73 -2.44 14.89
CA ILE A 96 8.88 -1.55 15.13
C ILE A 96 9.65 -1.40 13.81
N ASP A 97 10.07 -0.19 13.45
CA ASP A 97 10.89 0.14 12.26
C ASP A 97 10.27 -0.13 10.88
N TRP A 98 8.99 -0.54 10.82
CA TRP A 98 8.29 -0.81 9.56
C TRP A 98 7.06 0.07 9.38
N ARG A 99 6.97 0.69 8.20
CA ARG A 99 5.71 1.19 7.64
C ARG A 99 5.26 0.27 6.53
N ARG A 100 3.98 -0.14 6.53
CA ARG A 100 3.39 -1.02 5.52
C ARG A 100 2.14 -0.39 4.96
N TRP A 101 1.93 -0.56 3.66
CA TRP A 101 0.68 -0.25 2.99
C TRP A 101 0.14 -1.57 2.45
N HIS A 102 -1.10 -1.88 2.82
CA HIS A 102 -1.81 -3.05 2.37
C HIS A 102 -3.12 -2.60 1.73
N HIS A 103 -3.44 -3.19 0.60
CA HIS A 103 -4.68 -3.01 -0.11
C HIS A 103 -4.79 -4.14 -1.14
N LYS A 104 -6.00 -4.43 -1.62
CA LYS A 104 -6.21 -5.40 -2.70
C LYS A 104 -5.42 -5.05 -3.97
N ASN A 105 -5.36 -3.75 -4.28
CA ASN A 105 -4.60 -3.19 -5.41
C ASN A 105 -3.94 -1.89 -4.95
N ILE A 106 -2.71 -1.64 -5.38
CA ILE A 106 -1.98 -0.39 -5.14
C ILE A 106 -1.44 0.10 -6.47
N GLU A 107 -1.66 1.37 -6.76
CA GLU A 107 -1.15 2.05 -7.94
C GLU A 107 -0.32 3.27 -7.51
N ALA A 108 0.87 3.41 -8.10
CA ALA A 108 1.73 4.57 -7.91
C ALA A 108 1.88 5.27 -9.27
N ILE A 109 1.31 6.46 -9.39
CA ILE A 109 1.36 7.30 -10.60
C ILE A 109 2.08 8.60 -10.26
N ALA A 110 2.93 9.05 -11.17
CA ALA A 110 3.53 10.38 -11.12
C ALA A 110 3.65 10.93 -12.54
N ASP A 111 3.47 12.25 -12.69
CA ASP A 111 3.57 12.92 -13.99
C ASP A 111 4.99 12.92 -14.55
N ILE A 112 6.00 12.85 -13.67
CA ILE A 112 7.41 13.03 -14.04
C ILE A 112 8.26 11.83 -13.62
N LEU A 113 8.27 11.51 -12.32
CA LEU A 113 9.21 10.52 -11.78
C LEU A 113 8.66 9.84 -10.55
N ILE A 114 8.80 8.51 -10.52
CA ILE A 114 8.76 7.70 -9.31
C ILE A 114 10.20 7.30 -8.98
N ASN A 115 10.70 7.66 -7.80
CA ASN A 115 12.08 7.40 -7.38
C ASN A 115 12.10 6.56 -6.09
N HIS A 116 12.53 5.30 -6.20
CA HIS A 116 12.69 4.41 -5.06
C HIS A 116 14.17 4.33 -4.68
N LEU A 117 14.52 4.89 -3.52
CA LEU A 117 15.89 4.91 -3.00
C LEU A 117 15.95 4.18 -1.65
N ALA A 118 16.89 3.26 -1.50
CA ALA A 118 17.18 2.59 -0.22
C ALA A 118 18.69 2.48 -0.01
N GLY A 119 19.14 2.59 1.24
CA GLY A 119 20.57 2.50 1.57
C GLY A 119 21.18 1.11 1.35
N ASN A 120 20.38 0.06 1.50
CA ASN A 120 20.84 -1.32 1.42
C ASN A 120 20.16 -2.08 0.26
N ASP A 121 18.83 -2.21 0.31
CA ASP A 121 18.13 -3.07 -0.64
C ASP A 121 16.73 -2.58 -1.02
N ILE A 122 16.36 -2.87 -2.26
CA ILE A 122 15.00 -2.79 -2.80
C ILE A 122 14.67 -4.16 -3.37
N ARG A 123 13.52 -4.73 -3.00
CA ARG A 123 13.07 -6.05 -3.46
C ARG A 123 11.70 -5.95 -4.10
N GLN A 124 11.56 -6.54 -5.29
CA GLN A 124 10.29 -6.69 -6.00
C GLN A 124 10.04 -8.17 -6.24
N LYS A 125 8.83 -8.65 -5.93
CA LYS A 125 8.44 -10.05 -6.03
C LYS A 125 7.00 -10.14 -6.53
N ALA A 126 6.74 -11.07 -7.44
CA ALA A 126 5.41 -11.40 -7.93
C ALA A 126 5.27 -12.91 -8.03
N GLY A 127 4.04 -13.42 -7.90
CA GLY A 127 3.75 -14.86 -8.02
C GLY A 127 3.87 -15.35 -9.47
N ASP A 128 3.35 -14.55 -10.40
CA ASP A 128 3.24 -14.93 -11.82
C ASP A 128 4.14 -14.09 -12.72
N ASP A 129 4.03 -12.75 -12.65
CA ASP A 129 4.69 -11.86 -13.61
C ASP A 129 5.20 -10.56 -12.99
N LEU A 130 6.37 -10.13 -13.46
CA LEU A 130 7.01 -8.86 -13.13
C LEU A 130 7.53 -8.23 -14.44
N GLN A 131 6.87 -7.17 -14.89
CA GLN A 131 7.21 -6.49 -16.15
C GLN A 131 7.93 -5.16 -15.91
N CYS A 132 8.89 -4.83 -16.78
CA CYS A 132 9.53 -3.52 -16.85
C CYS A 132 9.63 -3.09 -18.31
N GLN A 133 9.04 -1.95 -18.64
CA GLN A 133 9.02 -1.41 -20.00
C GLN A 133 9.33 0.08 -19.97
N ALA A 134 10.10 0.54 -20.96
CA ALA A 134 10.38 1.95 -21.19
C ALA A 134 10.27 2.26 -22.69
N GLY A 135 9.83 3.47 -23.03
CA GLY A 135 9.73 3.91 -24.43
C GLY A 135 11.08 4.12 -25.12
N SER A 136 12.18 4.23 -24.35
CA SER A 136 13.52 4.43 -24.90
C SER A 136 14.53 3.44 -24.33
N ASN A 137 14.84 3.53 -23.03
CA ASN A 137 15.90 2.73 -22.43
C ASN A 137 15.48 2.15 -21.09
N THR A 138 15.87 0.90 -20.85
CA THR A 138 15.92 0.29 -19.52
C THR A 138 17.38 0.01 -19.20
N PHE A 139 17.92 0.67 -18.17
CA PHE A 139 19.32 0.48 -17.75
C PHE A 139 19.40 -0.39 -16.49
N ILE A 140 20.31 -1.37 -16.50
CA ILE A 140 20.64 -2.21 -15.34
C ILE A 140 22.15 -2.12 -15.12
N MET A 141 22.56 -1.59 -13.98
CA MET A 141 23.96 -1.38 -13.62
C MET A 141 24.25 -2.04 -12.28
N SER A 142 25.37 -2.75 -12.17
CA SER A 142 25.85 -3.36 -10.93
C SER A 142 27.35 -3.15 -10.79
N GLY A 143 27.80 -2.68 -9.62
CA GLY A 143 29.23 -2.59 -9.31
C GLY A 143 29.91 -3.94 -9.08
N GLY A 144 29.12 -4.96 -8.71
CA GLY A 144 29.55 -6.36 -8.60
C GLY A 144 28.94 -7.20 -9.71
N ASN A 145 28.02 -8.09 -9.33
CA ASN A 145 27.42 -9.07 -10.23
C ASN A 145 25.99 -8.69 -10.65
N PHE A 146 25.63 -9.04 -11.88
CA PHE A 146 24.25 -9.16 -12.33
C PHE A 146 23.94 -10.65 -12.55
N ASN A 147 23.00 -11.19 -11.77
CA ASN A 147 22.67 -12.62 -11.77
C ASN A 147 21.24 -12.83 -12.28
N THR A 148 21.07 -13.65 -13.32
CA THR A 148 19.76 -14.08 -13.84
C THR A 148 19.65 -15.59 -13.77
N GLN A 149 18.58 -16.09 -13.15
CA GLN A 149 18.29 -17.52 -13.05
C GLN A 149 16.83 -17.78 -13.39
N THR A 150 16.59 -18.79 -14.22
CA THR A 150 15.25 -19.23 -14.61
C THR A 150 15.16 -20.75 -14.53
N GLY A 151 14.03 -21.29 -14.07
CA GLY A 151 13.84 -22.74 -14.01
C GLY A 151 13.65 -23.42 -15.37
N ASN A 152 13.21 -22.66 -16.38
CA ASN A 152 12.93 -23.19 -17.72
C ASN A 152 13.76 -22.48 -18.80
N ARG A 153 13.45 -21.21 -19.08
CA ARG A 153 14.02 -20.48 -20.22
C ARG A 153 14.38 -19.05 -19.86
N THR A 154 15.57 -18.63 -20.31
CA THR A 154 15.97 -17.22 -20.43
C THR A 154 16.10 -16.90 -21.92
N GLU A 155 15.59 -15.75 -22.37
CA GLU A 155 15.62 -15.36 -23.78
C GLU A 155 15.97 -13.87 -23.93
N ILE A 156 16.86 -13.56 -24.90
CA ILE A 156 17.20 -12.19 -25.30
C ILE A 156 16.88 -12.06 -26.79
N LYS A 157 15.99 -11.14 -27.13
CA LYS A 157 15.53 -10.88 -28.50
C LYS A 157 15.79 -9.43 -28.86
N SER A 158 16.23 -9.19 -30.09
CA SER A 158 16.41 -7.85 -30.65
C SER A 158 16.05 -7.88 -32.13
N ASN A 159 15.35 -6.85 -32.59
CA ASN A 159 15.02 -6.68 -34.02
C ASN A 159 16.25 -6.28 -34.85
N ASN A 160 17.32 -5.81 -34.21
CA ASN A 160 18.52 -5.33 -34.90
C ASN A 160 19.77 -6.07 -34.42
N ARG A 161 20.22 -5.77 -33.20
CA ARG A 161 21.47 -6.33 -32.66
C ARG A 161 21.39 -6.63 -31.17
N ILE A 162 22.09 -7.69 -30.79
CA ILE A 162 22.47 -8.01 -29.41
C ILE A 162 23.99 -7.86 -29.37
N LEU A 163 24.48 -7.04 -28.44
CA LEU A 163 25.91 -6.84 -28.23
C LEU A 163 26.27 -7.34 -26.83
N ILE A 164 27.27 -8.22 -26.77
CA ILE A 164 27.83 -8.77 -25.52
C ILE A 164 29.35 -8.66 -25.66
N TRP A 165 30.00 -7.99 -24.72
CA TRP A 165 31.46 -7.83 -24.72
C TRP A 165 31.99 -7.82 -23.28
N SER A 166 33.23 -8.29 -23.11
CA SER A 166 34.01 -8.13 -21.90
C SER A 166 35.04 -7.02 -22.14
N LEU A 167 35.21 -6.11 -21.17
CA LEU A 167 36.18 -5.01 -21.31
C LEU A 167 37.62 -5.48 -21.06
N ASN A 168 37.81 -6.46 -20.18
CA ASN A 168 39.13 -6.81 -19.65
C ASN A 168 39.51 -8.28 -19.85
N SER A 169 38.54 -9.16 -20.02
CA SER A 169 38.77 -10.60 -19.98
C SER A 169 37.91 -11.28 -21.04
N GLN A 170 37.33 -12.42 -20.70
CA GLN A 170 36.62 -13.32 -21.60
C GLN A 170 35.11 -13.27 -21.40
N ILE A 171 34.37 -13.73 -22.41
CA ILE A 171 32.97 -14.16 -22.26
C ILE A 171 32.98 -15.68 -22.10
N VAL A 172 32.34 -16.18 -21.04
CA VAL A 172 32.26 -17.61 -20.76
C VAL A 172 30.82 -18.06 -20.76
N LEU A 173 30.50 -19.06 -21.58
CA LEU A 173 29.22 -19.73 -21.63
C LEU A 173 29.43 -21.20 -21.25
N LYS A 174 28.84 -21.61 -20.13
CA LYS A 174 28.99 -22.98 -19.61
C LYS A 174 27.63 -23.68 -19.59
N SER A 175 27.62 -24.94 -20.01
CA SER A 175 26.51 -25.86 -19.83
C SER A 175 26.95 -27.06 -18.98
N ALA A 176 26.01 -27.93 -18.61
CA ALA A 176 26.33 -29.21 -17.99
C ALA A 176 27.15 -30.13 -18.91
N THR A 177 27.08 -29.90 -20.22
CA THR A 177 27.68 -30.75 -21.25
C THR A 177 28.93 -30.15 -21.89
N GLY A 178 29.30 -28.90 -21.56
CA GLY A 178 30.43 -28.25 -22.19
C GLY A 178 30.69 -26.82 -21.76
N LEU A 179 31.73 -26.24 -22.35
CA LEU A 179 32.21 -24.89 -22.08
C LEU A 179 32.58 -24.21 -23.40
N LEU A 180 32.12 -22.98 -23.59
CA LEU A 180 32.53 -22.09 -24.66
C LEU A 180 33.17 -20.84 -24.03
N ILE A 181 34.39 -20.52 -24.46
CA ILE A 181 35.13 -19.31 -24.06
C ILE A 181 35.38 -18.51 -25.33
N ILE A 182 34.96 -17.24 -25.32
CA ILE A 182 35.11 -16.27 -26.43
C ILE A 182 35.98 -15.12 -25.95
#